data_AF-A0A838IVK1-F1
#
_entry.id   AF-A0A838IVK1-F1
#
_cell.length_a   1.000
_cell.length_b   1.000
_cell.length_c   1.000
_cell.angle_alpha   90.00
_cell.angle_beta   90.00
_cell.angle_gamma   90.00
#
_symmetry.space_group_name_H-M   'P 1'
#
loop_
_entity.id
_entity.type
_entity.pdbx_description
1 polymer ?
#
loop_
_entity_poly.entity_id
_entity_poly.type
_entity_poly.pdbx_seq_one_letter_code
_entity_poly.pdbx_strand_id
1 'polypeptide(L)'
;MKRTQIYIREDQARRIAERAEERGVSQAEVIRQILDAALDTGDAEAEARAGILATAGILRDAPDWWAWQRSVRGRSAATRLEDEGL
;
A
#
# COMPACT_ATOMS: atom_id res chain seq x y z
N MET A 1 13.43 11.78 -19.95
CA MET A 1 12.22 12.61 -19.72
C MET A 1 12.02 13.56 -20.88
N LYS A 2 10.77 13.88 -21.23
CA LYS A 2 10.39 14.91 -22.22
C LYS A 2 9.52 15.96 -21.53
N ARG A 3 9.78 17.25 -21.75
CA ARG A 3 8.94 18.34 -21.22
C ARG A 3 7.65 18.42 -22.04
N THR A 4 6.51 18.28 -21.37
CA THR A 4 5.18 18.32 -21.98
C THR A 4 4.32 19.32 -21.22
N GLN A 5 3.66 20.22 -21.94
CA GLN A 5 2.67 21.13 -21.36
C GLN A 5 1.29 20.49 -21.45
N ILE A 6 0.61 20.37 -20.30
CA ILE A 6 -0.74 19.81 -20.21
C ILE A 6 -1.67 20.83 -19.56
N TYR A 7 -2.92 20.86 -19.99
CA TYR A 7 -3.96 21.65 -19.33
C TYR A 7 -4.66 20.77 -18.30
N ILE A 8 -4.77 21.30 -17.09
CA ILE A 8 -5.51 20.70 -15.98
C ILE A 8 -6.42 21.77 -15.39
N ARG A 9 -7.50 21.34 -14.76
CA ARG A 9 -8.39 22.27 -14.07
C ARG A 9 -7.76 22.77 -12.78
N GLU A 10 -8.22 23.93 -12.31
CA GLU A 10 -7.72 24.57 -11.08
C GLU A 10 -7.93 23.68 -9.83
N ASP A 11 -9.05 22.95 -9.75
CA ASP A 11 -9.31 21.98 -8.68
C ASP A 11 -8.30 20.83 -8.68
N GLN A 12 -7.87 20.37 -9.87
CA GLN A 12 -6.85 19.34 -10.01
C GLN A 12 -5.47 19.88 -9.59
N ALA A 13 -5.11 21.08 -10.02
CA ALA A 13 -3.85 21.73 -9.66
C ALA A 13 -3.72 21.89 -8.14
N ARG A 14 -4.79 22.33 -7.46
CA ARG A 14 -4.84 22.42 -6.00
C ARG A 14 -4.63 21.06 -5.33
N ARG A 15 -5.35 20.01 -5.75
CA ARG A 15 -5.20 18.66 -5.19
C ARG A 15 -3.83 18.04 -5.44
N ILE A 16 -3.16 18.40 -6.55
CA ILE A 16 -1.79 17.98 -6.83
C ILE A 16 -0.82 18.69 -5.88
N ALA A 17 -1.01 19.99 -5.64
CA ALA A 17 -0.20 20.76 -4.70
C ALA A 17 -0.33 20.24 -3.26
N GLU A 18 -1.55 20.00 -2.78
CA GLU A 18 -1.83 19.43 -1.45
C GLU A 18 -1.09 18.09 -1.27
N ARG A 19 -1.21 17.17 -2.24
CA ARG A 19 -0.51 15.86 -2.19
C ARG A 19 1.01 15.98 -2.24
N ALA A 20 1.53 16.95 -2.98
CA ALA A 20 2.96 17.20 -3.08
C ALA A 20 3.51 17.66 -1.73
N GLU A 21 2.79 18.53 -1.04
CA GLU A 21 3.10 19.01 0.31
C GLU A 21 3.03 17.88 1.34
N GLU A 22 1.92 17.13 1.38
CA GLU A 22 1.73 15.98 2.29
C GLU A 22 2.86 14.95 2.19
N ARG A 23 3.38 14.74 0.98
CA ARG A 23 4.41 13.74 0.68
C ARG A 23 5.84 14.30 0.68
N GLY A 24 6.01 15.62 0.77
CA GLY A 24 7.33 16.26 0.67
C GLY A 24 8.02 16.07 -0.68
N VAL A 25 7.26 15.97 -1.78
CA VAL A 25 7.78 15.78 -3.15
C VAL A 25 7.34 16.90 -4.09
N SER A 26 7.89 16.94 -5.31
CA SER A 26 7.46 17.93 -6.30
C SER A 26 6.08 17.60 -6.90
N GLN A 27 5.35 18.63 -7.35
CA GLN A 27 4.09 18.41 -8.09
C GLN A 27 4.28 17.56 -9.36
N ALA A 28 5.42 17.70 -10.03
CA ALA A 28 5.75 16.90 -11.21
C ALA A 28 5.89 15.40 -10.87
N GLU A 29 6.43 15.08 -9.69
CA GLU A 29 6.54 13.71 -9.19
C GLU A 29 5.16 13.12 -8.88
N VAL A 30 4.26 13.89 -8.27
CA VAL A 30 2.86 13.48 -8.06
C VAL A 30 2.16 13.21 -9.39
N ILE A 31 2.31 14.09 -10.38
CA ILE A 31 1.71 13.91 -11.71
C ILE A 31 2.26 12.64 -12.37
N ARG A 32 3.57 12.40 -12.28
CA ARG A 32 4.21 11.21 -12.83
C ARG A 32 3.65 9.93 -12.20
N GLN A 33 3.58 9.86 -10.87
CA GLN A 33 3.00 8.71 -10.17
C GLN A 33 1.55 8.45 -10.54
N ILE A 34 0.74 9.51 -10.70
CA ILE A 34 -0.65 9.37 -11.16
C ILE A 34 -0.71 8.80 -12.58
N LEU A 35 0.14 9.28 -13.49
CA LEU A 35 0.20 8.76 -14.86
C LEU A 35 0.71 7.32 -14.89
N ASP A 36 1.74 7.01 -14.11
CA ASP A 36 2.32 5.66 -14.01
C ASP A 36 1.28 4.66 -13.50
N ALA A 37 0.50 5.03 -12.48
CA ALA A 37 -0.60 4.21 -11.97
C ALA A 37 -1.76 4.09 -12.96
N ALA A 38 -2.11 5.17 -13.66
CA ALA A 38 -3.24 5.17 -14.61
C ALA A 38 -2.94 4.41 -15.91
N LEU A 39 -1.66 4.35 -16.31
CA LEU A 39 -1.20 3.71 -17.54
C LEU A 39 -0.58 2.33 -17.30
N ASP A 40 -0.53 1.87 -16.05
CA ASP A 40 0.15 0.63 -15.65
C ASP A 40 1.63 0.62 -16.08
N THR A 41 2.27 1.80 -16.07
CA THR A 41 3.69 1.99 -16.43
C THR A 41 4.59 2.15 -15.22
N GLY A 42 4.02 2.11 -14.01
CA GLY A 42 4.77 2.12 -12.76
C GLY A 42 5.41 0.77 -12.45
N ASP A 43 6.43 0.80 -11.58
CA ASP A 43 6.98 -0.41 -10.99
C ASP A 43 6.20 -0.75 -9.70
N ALA A 44 5.07 -1.45 -9.88
CA ALA A 44 4.20 -1.85 -8.77
C ALA A 44 4.95 -2.68 -7.72
N GLU A 45 5.97 -3.44 -8.13
CA GLU A 45 6.79 -4.22 -7.20
C GLU A 45 7.70 -3.31 -6.37
N ALA A 46 8.32 -2.30 -6.98
CA ALA A 46 9.10 -1.30 -6.25
C ALA A 46 8.24 -0.48 -5.28
N GLU A 47 7.02 -0.10 -5.67
CA GLU A 47 6.11 0.63 -4.78
C GLU A 47 5.64 -0.23 -3.60
N ALA A 48 5.29 -1.49 -3.84
CA ALA A 48 4.98 -2.45 -2.77
C ALA A 48 6.17 -2.66 -1.82
N ARG A 49 7.38 -2.81 -2.37
CA ARG A 49 8.62 -2.95 -1.60
C ARG A 49 8.89 -1.73 -0.74
N ALA A 50 8.69 -0.52 -1.25
CA ALA A 50 8.84 0.71 -0.49
C ALA A 50 7.84 0.78 0.67
N GLY A 51 6.59 0.39 0.46
CA GLY A 51 5.58 0.30 1.52
C GLY A 51 5.96 -0.70 2.62
N ILE A 52 6.43 -1.89 2.25
CA ILE A 52 6.93 -2.89 3.19
C ILE A 52 8.10 -2.35 4.03
N LEU A 53 9.09 -1.71 3.40
CA LEU A 53 10.24 -1.16 4.10
C LEU A 53 9.86 0.00 5.03
N ALA A 54 8.99 0.90 4.59
CA ALA A 54 8.52 2.04 5.39
C ALA A 54 7.73 1.61 6.63
N THR A 55 7.06 0.46 6.56
CA THR A 55 6.22 -0.07 7.66
C THR A 55 6.92 -1.15 8.49
N ALA A 56 8.11 -1.58 8.08
CA ALA A 56 8.86 -2.62 8.76
C ALA A 56 9.15 -2.23 10.22
N GLY A 57 8.70 -3.06 11.15
CA GLY A 57 8.96 -2.88 12.58
C GLY A 57 7.99 -1.96 13.32
N ILE A 58 7.00 -1.35 12.65
CA ILE A 58 5.92 -0.58 13.32
C ILE A 58 5.18 -1.45 14.35
N LEU A 59 5.00 -2.75 14.04
CA LEU A 59 4.29 -3.72 14.88
C LEU A 59 5.26 -4.75 15.48
N ARG A 60 6.35 -4.29 16.09
CA ARG A 60 7.39 -5.17 16.68
C ARG A 60 6.83 -6.16 17.70
N ASP A 61 5.89 -5.70 18.54
CA ASP A 61 5.35 -6.50 19.64
C ASP A 61 4.05 -7.22 19.26
N ALA A 62 3.58 -7.05 18.01
CA ALA A 62 2.44 -7.78 17.53
C ALA A 62 2.79 -9.27 17.37
N PRO A 63 1.83 -10.18 17.62
CA PRO A 63 2.02 -11.59 17.31
C PRO A 63 2.39 -11.75 15.84
N ASP A 64 3.32 -12.66 15.56
CA ASP A 64 3.63 -13.04 14.19
C ASP A 64 2.38 -13.57 13.47
N TRP A 65 2.46 -13.65 12.15
CA TRP A 65 1.34 -14.08 11.32
C TRP A 65 0.71 -15.40 11.80
N TRP A 66 1.52 -16.36 12.24
CA TRP A 66 1.03 -17.67 12.69
C TRP A 66 0.35 -17.60 14.06
N ALA A 67 0.86 -16.79 14.98
CA ALA A 67 0.26 -16.57 16.29
C ALA A 67 -1.06 -15.80 16.17
N TRP A 68 -1.11 -14.75 15.34
CA TRP A 68 -2.36 -14.05 15.02
C TRP A 68 -3.36 -14.97 14.32
N GLN A 69 -2.91 -15.72 13.31
CA GLN A 69 -3.79 -16.61 12.57
C GLN A 69 -4.39 -17.70 13.46
N ARG A 70 -3.64 -18.22 14.44
CA ARG A 70 -4.14 -19.17 15.44
C ARG A 70 -5.12 -18.53 16.43
N SER A 71 -4.96 -17.26 16.78
CA SER A 71 -5.89 -16.60 17.70
C SER A 71 -7.24 -16.27 17.05
N VAL A 72 -7.24 -15.96 15.75
CA VAL A 72 -8.47 -15.63 14.99
C VAL A 72 -9.12 -16.85 14.36
N ARG A 73 -8.34 -17.89 14.01
CA ARG A 73 -8.93 -19.19 13.66
C ARG A 73 -9.50 -19.76 14.94
N GLY A 74 -10.84 -19.87 14.98
CA GLY A 74 -11.52 -20.70 15.97
C GLY A 74 -11.05 -22.16 15.90
N ARG A 75 -11.72 -23.04 16.66
CA ARG A 75 -11.36 -24.47 16.78
C ARG A 75 -10.85 -25.06 15.46
N SER A 76 -9.61 -25.58 15.50
CA SER A 76 -8.96 -26.17 14.33
C SER A 76 -9.83 -27.32 13.79
N ALA A 77 -9.67 -27.68 12.52
CA ALA A 77 -10.38 -28.84 11.96
C ALA A 77 -10.07 -30.11 12.76
N ALA A 78 -8.84 -30.28 13.24
CA ALA A 78 -8.45 -31.39 14.11
C ALA A 78 -9.22 -31.38 15.43
N THR A 79 -9.33 -30.22 16.09
CA THR A 79 -10.11 -30.07 17.34
C THR A 79 -11.59 -30.38 17.14
N ARG A 80 -12.15 -30.08 15.96
CA ARG A 80 -13.54 -30.42 15.64
C ARG A 80 -13.73 -31.91 15.38
N LEU A 81 -12.72 -32.58 14.80
CA LEU A 81 -12.77 -34.02 14.52
C LEU A 81 -12.63 -34.85 15.80
N GLU A 82 -11.74 -34.45 16.72
CA GLU A 82 -11.60 -35.09 18.03
C GLU A 82 -12.90 -35.07 18.86
N ASP A 83 -13.64 -33.95 18.84
CA ASP A 83 -14.96 -33.84 19.51
C ASP A 83 -16.03 -34.75 18.87
N GLU A 84 -15.91 -35.09 17.58
CA GLU A 84 -16.80 -36.01 16.88
C GLU A 84 -16.32 -37.48 16.94
N GLY A 85 -15.20 -37.74 17.63
CA GLY A 85 -14.63 -39.08 17.78
C GLY A 85 -14.04 -39.67 16.49
N LEU A 86 -13.62 -38.80 15.56
CA LEU A 86 -13.03 -39.15 14.26
C LEU A 86 -11.53 -38.87 14.19
#